data_AF-A0A453QNJ2-F1
#
_entry.id   AF-A0A453QNJ2-F1
#
_cell.length_a   1.000
_cell.length_b   1.000
_cell.length_c   1.000
_cell.angle_alpha   90.00
_cell.angle_beta   90.00
_cell.angle_gamma   90.00
#
_symmetry.space_group_name_H-M   'P 1'
#
loop_
_entity.id
_entity.type
_entity.pdbx_description
1 polymer ?
#
loop_
_entity_poly.entity_id
_entity_poly.type
_entity_poly.pdbx_seq_one_letter_code
_entity_poly.pdbx_strand_id
1 'polypeptide(L)'
;MMHGPCGALNPKNVCMQQNECKCRYPQSFNENTTQGKDSYPVYRRRDNGRQAKVQGKMLDNRWVVPYNPYLLRMFNCHINVEVCSSIKAVKYLYKYIYKGHDRASFRIDQPDADGNIDEIKKYVDARWVTPPEAMWRIFGFPLCANDPPVLQLPLHLPNMHRVAFNEQAHLTDVVASEKASKSMLTEYFKANQNHPWARNILYKDFPGRFTWQKGKKYWKERVERYQIGRIVSANPSEGERYYLCVLLNHVAGKTSYEDLLTVDGRLCGSFREAAERLGLIEADNTLDDCLTEAEQWAMPCSLRRLFATILVHCEPGDVRGLWDRHFEPMSDDY
;
A
#
# COMPACT_ATOMS: atom_id res chain seq x y z
N MET A 1 -4.18 27.34 -24.94
CA MET A 1 -5.57 27.49 -24.45
C MET A 1 -5.62 28.69 -23.51
N MET A 2 -6.56 29.61 -23.70
CA MET A 2 -6.69 30.83 -22.89
C MET A 2 -7.89 30.68 -21.96
N HIS A 3 -7.74 31.07 -20.69
CA HIS A 3 -8.88 31.31 -19.82
C HIS A 3 -9.64 32.51 -20.35
N GLY A 4 -10.98 32.40 -20.41
CA GLY A 4 -11.81 33.52 -20.86
C GLY A 4 -11.66 34.74 -19.96
N PRO A 5 -11.88 35.96 -20.47
CA PRO A 5 -11.87 37.17 -19.65
C PRO A 5 -12.83 37.02 -18.47
N CYS A 6 -12.37 37.33 -17.26
CA CYS A 6 -13.15 37.30 -16.02
C CYS A 6 -12.66 38.41 -15.07
N GLY A 7 -13.19 38.48 -13.86
CA GLY A 7 -12.86 39.55 -12.92
C GLY A 7 -13.30 40.90 -13.46
N ALA A 8 -12.42 41.90 -13.37
CA ALA A 8 -12.69 43.25 -13.89
C ALA A 8 -13.00 43.28 -15.40
N LEU A 9 -12.50 42.32 -16.18
CA LEU A 9 -12.73 42.27 -17.63
C LEU A 9 -14.11 41.71 -17.99
N ASN A 10 -14.70 40.87 -17.12
CA ASN A 10 -16.05 40.32 -17.26
C ASN A 10 -16.55 39.76 -15.91
N PRO A 11 -17.26 40.56 -15.11
CA PRO A 11 -17.76 40.14 -13.80
C PRO A 11 -18.87 39.09 -13.84
N LYS A 12 -19.53 38.90 -14.99
CA LYS A 12 -20.66 37.96 -15.16
C LYS A 12 -20.23 36.57 -15.63
N ASN A 13 -18.92 36.30 -15.72
CA ASN A 13 -18.43 35.02 -16.19
C ASN A 13 -18.75 33.89 -15.18
N VAL A 14 -19.00 32.68 -15.67
CA VAL A 14 -19.38 31.50 -14.86
C VAL A 14 -18.33 31.10 -13.83
N CYS A 15 -17.08 31.50 -14.01
CA CYS A 15 -15.99 31.23 -13.07
C CYS A 15 -15.95 32.19 -11.88
N MET A 16 -16.79 33.24 -11.85
CA MET A 16 -16.80 34.25 -10.79
C MET A 16 -17.54 33.73 -9.55
N GLN A 17 -16.90 33.85 -8.38
CA GLN A 17 -17.48 33.59 -7.07
C GLN A 17 -17.03 34.70 -6.11
N GLN A 18 -17.96 35.33 -5.39
CA GLN A 18 -17.65 36.42 -4.44
C GLN A 18 -16.76 37.52 -5.04
N ASN A 19 -17.06 37.96 -6.27
CA ASN A 19 -16.29 38.96 -7.05
C ASN A 19 -14.86 38.56 -7.43
N GLU A 20 -14.45 37.31 -7.19
CA GLU A 20 -13.14 36.79 -7.59
C GLU A 20 -13.29 35.62 -8.57
N CYS A 21 -12.28 35.40 -9.41
CA CYS A 21 -12.24 34.20 -10.23
C CYS A 21 -11.93 32.99 -9.34
N LYS A 22 -12.80 31.98 -9.33
CA LYS A 22 -12.57 30.70 -8.63
C LYS A 22 -11.26 30.03 -9.05
N CYS A 23 -10.85 30.23 -10.31
CA CYS A 23 -9.61 29.71 -10.87
C CYS A 23 -8.41 30.67 -10.73
N ARG A 24 -8.58 31.79 -10.02
CA ARG A 24 -7.56 32.81 -9.70
C ARG A 24 -6.88 33.42 -10.92
N TYR A 25 -7.64 33.69 -11.98
CA TYR A 25 -7.16 34.44 -13.14
C TYR A 25 -7.43 35.95 -12.99
N PRO A 26 -6.52 36.82 -13.49
CA PRO A 26 -5.22 36.50 -14.06
C PRO A 26 -4.23 35.99 -13.01
N GLN A 27 -3.37 35.04 -13.40
CA GLN A 27 -2.28 34.56 -12.55
C GLN A 27 -1.17 35.62 -12.45
N SER A 28 -0.34 35.57 -11.41
CA SER A 28 0.82 36.46 -11.33
C SER A 28 1.91 36.06 -12.33
N PHE A 29 2.71 37.02 -12.79
CA PHE A 29 3.94 36.71 -13.51
C PHE A 29 4.92 35.99 -12.58
N ASN A 30 5.71 35.07 -13.14
CA ASN A 30 6.71 34.31 -12.41
C ASN A 30 7.85 33.90 -13.35
N GLU A 31 9.09 34.19 -12.99
CA GLU A 31 10.26 33.95 -13.84
C GLU A 31 10.61 32.46 -13.99
N ASN A 32 10.33 31.67 -12.95
CA ASN A 32 10.62 30.24 -12.88
C ASN A 32 9.43 29.47 -12.31
N THR A 33 9.31 28.18 -12.62
CA THR A 33 8.29 27.36 -11.98
C THR A 33 8.75 27.04 -10.56
N THR A 34 7.94 27.40 -9.57
CA THR A 34 8.26 27.20 -8.15
C THR A 34 7.24 26.27 -7.50
N GLN A 35 7.73 25.33 -6.69
CA GLN A 35 6.89 24.50 -5.85
C GLN A 35 6.54 25.29 -4.58
N GLY A 36 5.25 25.58 -4.36
CA GLY A 36 4.83 26.21 -3.11
C GLY A 36 4.86 25.22 -1.94
N LYS A 37 4.98 25.74 -0.71
CA LYS A 37 4.81 24.93 0.52
C LYS A 37 3.38 24.39 0.54
N ASP A 38 3.23 23.12 0.21
CA ASP A 38 1.96 22.39 0.23
C ASP A 38 0.82 23.01 -0.62
N SER A 39 1.16 23.50 -1.81
CA SER A 39 0.20 24.03 -2.79
C SER A 39 0.47 23.47 -4.20
N TYR A 40 -0.45 23.72 -5.12
CA TYR A 40 -0.20 23.54 -6.56
C TYR A 40 1.07 24.31 -6.99
N PRO A 41 1.81 23.82 -8.00
CA PRO A 41 2.98 24.52 -8.51
C PRO A 41 2.58 25.88 -9.09
N VAL A 42 3.38 26.91 -8.81
CA VAL A 42 3.24 28.21 -9.46
C VAL A 42 4.06 28.15 -10.74
N TYR A 43 3.38 27.99 -11.87
CA TYR A 43 4.02 27.86 -13.17
C TYR A 43 4.73 29.14 -13.60
N ARG A 44 5.86 28.96 -14.29
CA ARG A 44 6.58 30.05 -14.97
C ARG A 44 5.66 30.79 -15.95
N ARG A 45 5.55 32.09 -15.76
CA ARG A 45 4.82 33.06 -16.60
C ARG A 45 5.67 34.33 -16.69
N ARG A 46 6.66 34.36 -17.58
CA ARG A 46 7.53 35.53 -17.77
C ARG A 46 6.77 36.66 -18.43
N ASP A 47 6.99 37.90 -18.03
CA ASP A 47 6.48 39.01 -18.81
C ASP A 47 7.29 39.10 -20.12
N ASN A 48 6.65 38.74 -21.23
CA ASN A 48 7.25 38.74 -22.55
C ASN A 48 6.61 39.77 -23.49
N GLY A 49 5.72 40.62 -22.96
CA GLY A 49 4.98 41.63 -23.72
C GLY A 49 3.99 41.07 -24.76
N ARG A 50 3.85 39.75 -24.91
CA ARG A 50 2.97 39.15 -25.92
C ARG A 50 1.52 39.14 -25.43
N GLN A 51 0.62 39.58 -26.30
CA GLN A 51 -0.81 39.61 -26.04
C GLN A 51 -1.59 38.97 -27.19
N ALA A 52 -2.76 38.40 -26.87
CA ALA A 52 -3.70 37.85 -27.83
C ALA A 52 -5.10 38.39 -27.56
N LYS A 53 -5.85 38.70 -28.62
CA LYS A 53 -7.25 39.13 -28.51
C LYS A 53 -8.15 37.91 -28.31
N VAL A 54 -8.81 37.83 -27.16
CA VAL A 54 -9.74 36.76 -26.80
C VAL A 54 -11.05 37.41 -26.36
N GLN A 55 -12.16 37.07 -27.03
CA GLN A 55 -13.49 37.64 -26.74
C GLN A 55 -13.48 39.18 -26.64
N GLY A 56 -12.74 39.85 -27.55
CA GLY A 56 -12.66 41.31 -27.60
C GLY A 56 -11.72 41.96 -26.57
N LYS A 57 -11.08 41.19 -25.68
CA LYS A 57 -10.12 41.69 -24.68
C LYS A 57 -8.70 41.24 -25.02
N MET A 58 -7.71 42.09 -24.74
CA MET A 58 -6.29 41.74 -24.89
C MET A 58 -5.81 41.01 -23.64
N LEU A 59 -5.38 39.77 -23.80
CA LEU A 59 -4.91 38.91 -22.72
C LEU A 59 -3.45 38.54 -22.96
N ASP A 60 -2.63 38.60 -21.92
CA ASP A 60 -1.24 38.11 -21.93
C ASP A 60 -1.15 36.66 -21.40
N ASN A 61 0.08 36.18 -21.22
CA ASN A 61 0.31 34.81 -20.76
C ASN A 61 -0.13 34.53 -19.30
N ARG A 62 -0.56 35.52 -18.52
CA ARG A 62 -1.20 35.33 -17.20
C ARG A 62 -2.55 34.61 -17.31
N TRP A 63 -3.15 34.63 -18.49
CA TRP A 63 -4.43 34.00 -18.81
C TRP A 63 -4.30 32.62 -19.44
N VAL A 64 -3.08 32.15 -19.74
CA VAL A 64 -2.87 30.83 -20.34
C VAL A 64 -3.20 29.74 -19.33
N VAL A 65 -4.10 28.84 -19.70
CA VAL A 65 -4.37 27.62 -18.91
C VAL A 65 -3.20 26.65 -19.12
N PRO A 66 -2.55 26.14 -18.05
CA PRO A 66 -1.48 25.15 -18.19
C PRO A 66 -1.94 23.95 -19.03
N TYR A 67 -1.10 23.49 -19.94
CA TYR A 67 -1.41 22.36 -20.81
C TYR A 67 -0.12 21.65 -21.22
N ASN A 68 -0.24 20.38 -21.60
CA ASN A 68 0.83 19.64 -22.27
C ASN A 68 0.57 19.68 -23.80
N PRO A 69 1.42 20.34 -24.61
CA PRO A 69 1.23 20.45 -26.05
C PRO A 69 1.15 19.10 -26.77
N TYR A 70 1.93 18.11 -26.33
CA TYR A 70 1.94 16.77 -26.90
C TYR A 70 0.61 16.06 -26.64
N LEU A 71 0.17 16.02 -25.38
CA LEU A 71 -1.09 15.35 -25.02
C LEU A 71 -2.31 16.05 -25.61
N LEU A 72 -2.31 17.38 -25.65
CA LEU A 72 -3.38 18.15 -26.26
C LEU A 72 -3.52 17.84 -27.75
N ARG A 73 -2.40 17.71 -28.47
CA ARG A 73 -2.40 17.34 -29.89
C ARG A 73 -2.78 15.87 -30.10
N MET A 74 -2.30 14.98 -29.24
CA MET A 74 -2.52 13.53 -29.34
C MET A 74 -3.99 13.16 -29.11
N PHE A 75 -4.65 13.79 -28.14
CA PHE A 75 -6.02 13.44 -27.73
C PHE A 75 -7.07 14.47 -28.15
N ASN A 76 -6.66 15.57 -28.77
CA ASN A 76 -7.52 16.68 -29.18
C ASN A 76 -8.42 17.21 -28.04
N CYS A 77 -7.92 17.16 -26.81
CA CYS A 77 -8.63 17.62 -25.62
C CYS A 77 -7.65 18.21 -24.60
N HIS A 78 -8.16 18.99 -23.64
CA HIS A 78 -7.33 19.53 -22.57
C HIS A 78 -7.04 18.43 -21.55
N ILE A 79 -5.76 18.17 -21.32
CA ILE A 79 -5.30 17.19 -20.32
C ILE A 79 -4.45 17.93 -19.30
N ASN A 80 -4.87 17.84 -18.03
CA ASN A 80 -4.10 18.31 -16.90
C ASN A 80 -2.95 17.35 -16.61
N VAL A 81 -1.75 17.89 -16.46
CA VAL A 81 -0.55 17.14 -16.05
C VAL A 81 -0.06 17.74 -14.75
N GLU A 82 -0.07 16.92 -13.70
CA GLU A 82 0.39 17.29 -12.37
C GLU A 82 1.60 16.45 -11.97
N VAL A 83 2.62 17.10 -11.44
CA VAL A 83 3.79 16.42 -10.86
C VAL A 83 3.49 16.15 -9.39
N CYS A 84 3.42 14.87 -9.03
CA CYS A 84 3.08 14.43 -7.68
C CYS A 84 4.35 14.35 -6.81
N SER A 85 4.86 15.50 -6.36
CA SER A 85 6.08 15.58 -5.54
C SER A 85 5.85 15.94 -4.07
N SER A 86 4.59 16.20 -3.65
CA SER A 86 4.25 16.53 -2.26
C SER A 86 3.24 15.55 -1.68
N ILE A 87 3.24 15.39 -0.36
CA ILE A 87 2.28 14.53 0.36
C ILE A 87 0.82 14.94 0.05
N LYS A 88 0.54 16.25 -0.10
CA LYS A 88 -0.79 16.72 -0.49
C LYS A 88 -1.18 16.27 -1.90
N ALA A 89 -0.27 16.34 -2.87
CA ALA A 89 -0.52 15.85 -4.23
C ALA A 89 -0.77 14.33 -4.23
N VAL A 90 -0.01 13.57 -3.43
CA VAL A 90 -0.19 12.12 -3.26
C VAL A 90 -1.56 11.83 -2.65
N LYS A 91 -1.91 12.50 -1.54
CA LYS A 91 -3.23 12.39 -0.91
C LYS A 91 -4.36 12.77 -1.86
N TYR A 92 -4.18 13.80 -2.67
CA TYR A 92 -5.16 14.22 -3.67
C TYR A 92 -5.34 13.14 -4.74
N LEU A 93 -4.26 12.64 -5.35
CA LEU A 93 -4.32 11.56 -6.33
C LEU A 93 -5.06 10.33 -5.77
N TYR A 94 -4.63 9.87 -4.61
CA TYR A 94 -5.25 8.73 -3.95
C TYR A 94 -6.69 8.98 -3.53
N LYS A 95 -7.05 10.22 -3.15
CA LYS A 95 -8.44 10.59 -2.90
C LYS A 95 -9.31 10.34 -4.13
N TYR A 96 -8.85 10.64 -5.35
CA TYR A 96 -9.66 10.41 -6.56
C TYR A 96 -9.63 8.95 -7.00
N ILE A 97 -8.52 8.24 -6.82
CA ILE A 97 -8.43 6.80 -7.09
C ILE A 97 -9.32 5.99 -6.12
N TYR A 98 -9.34 6.37 -4.84
CA TYR A 98 -10.06 5.67 -3.78
C TYR A 98 -11.38 6.35 -3.36
N LYS A 99 -11.83 7.40 -4.06
CA LYS A 99 -13.12 8.06 -3.78
C LYS A 99 -14.31 7.09 -3.87
N GLY A 100 -14.08 5.91 -4.45
CA GLY A 100 -15.12 4.98 -4.81
C GLY A 100 -15.85 5.47 -6.06
N HIS A 101 -16.76 4.65 -6.52
CA HIS A 101 -17.64 5.00 -7.62
C HIS A 101 -18.86 5.73 -7.07
N ASP A 102 -19.49 6.58 -7.88
CA ASP A 102 -20.80 7.13 -7.53
C ASP A 102 -21.76 5.96 -7.33
N ARG A 103 -22.58 6.05 -6.27
CA ARG A 103 -23.55 5.02 -5.89
C ARG A 103 -24.94 5.61 -5.95
N ALA A 104 -25.88 4.83 -6.48
CA ALA A 104 -27.29 5.14 -6.48
C ALA A 104 -27.98 4.12 -5.60
N SER A 105 -28.62 4.60 -4.54
CA SER A 105 -29.48 3.77 -3.71
C SER A 105 -30.90 3.86 -4.25
N PHE A 106 -31.51 2.74 -4.59
CA PHE A 106 -32.90 2.68 -5.03
C PHE A 106 -33.69 1.69 -4.20
N ARG A 107 -34.97 2.00 -4.05
CA ARG A 107 -35.92 1.23 -3.25
C ARG A 107 -36.71 0.29 -4.18
N ILE A 108 -36.68 -1.00 -3.90
CA ILE A 108 -37.51 -1.98 -4.61
C ILE A 108 -38.71 -2.29 -3.71
N ASP A 109 -39.88 -1.77 -4.09
CA ASP A 109 -41.15 -2.03 -3.40
C ASP A 109 -41.89 -3.20 -4.05
N GLN A 110 -41.29 -4.40 -4.01
CA GLN A 110 -42.00 -5.63 -4.36
C GLN A 110 -42.10 -6.52 -3.12
N PRO A 111 -43.31 -6.83 -2.63
CA PRO A 111 -43.50 -7.85 -1.61
C PRO A 111 -43.05 -9.20 -2.16
N ASP A 112 -42.56 -10.08 -1.30
CA ASP A 112 -42.36 -11.48 -1.68
C ASP A 112 -43.71 -12.19 -1.93
N ALA A 113 -43.67 -13.44 -2.40
CA ALA A 113 -44.87 -14.22 -2.72
C ALA A 113 -45.83 -14.39 -1.53
N ASP A 114 -45.34 -14.20 -0.30
CA ASP A 114 -46.08 -14.34 0.95
C ASP A 114 -46.51 -12.98 1.54
N GLY A 115 -46.24 -11.87 0.84
CA GLY A 115 -46.60 -10.51 1.29
C GLY A 115 -45.67 -9.92 2.35
N ASN A 116 -44.55 -10.57 2.67
CA ASN A 116 -43.57 -10.06 3.61
C ASN A 116 -42.65 -9.04 2.92
N ILE A 117 -42.31 -7.98 3.66
CA ILE A 117 -41.41 -6.91 3.20
C ILE A 117 -40.09 -7.05 3.96
N ASP A 118 -39.06 -7.54 3.28
CA ASP A 118 -37.69 -7.62 3.79
C ASP A 118 -37.02 -6.23 3.67
N GLU A 119 -36.90 -5.51 4.78
CA GLU A 119 -36.31 -4.16 4.82
C GLU A 119 -34.84 -4.11 4.37
N ILE A 120 -34.09 -5.21 4.50
CA ILE A 120 -32.68 -5.29 4.09
C ILE A 120 -32.58 -5.43 2.56
N LYS A 121 -33.49 -6.19 1.94
CA LYS A 121 -33.58 -6.29 0.46
C LYS A 121 -34.29 -5.10 -0.18
N LYS A 122 -34.98 -4.29 0.61
CA LYS A 122 -35.76 -3.13 0.16
C LYS A 122 -34.91 -2.02 -0.44
N TYR A 123 -33.65 -1.89 0.00
CA TYR A 123 -32.72 -0.87 -0.49
C TYR A 123 -31.54 -1.54 -1.18
N VAL A 124 -31.44 -1.33 -2.48
CA VAL A 124 -30.28 -1.76 -3.26
C VAL A 124 -29.38 -0.57 -3.47
N ASP A 125 -28.16 -0.68 -2.95
CA ASP A 125 -27.12 0.31 -3.18
C ASP A 125 -26.24 -0.13 -4.34
N ALA A 126 -26.48 0.44 -5.52
CA ALA A 126 -25.83 0.06 -6.76
C ALA A 126 -24.74 1.04 -7.15
N ARG A 127 -23.65 0.50 -7.70
CA ARG A 127 -22.59 1.29 -8.33
C ARG A 127 -23.07 1.83 -9.68
N TRP A 128 -22.93 3.13 -9.89
CA TRP A 128 -23.08 3.73 -11.21
C TRP A 128 -21.90 3.34 -12.11
N VAL A 129 -22.20 2.86 -13.32
CA VAL A 129 -21.21 2.54 -14.35
C VAL A 129 -21.54 3.41 -15.56
N THR A 130 -20.60 4.28 -15.95
CA THR A 130 -20.81 5.16 -17.10
C THR A 130 -20.83 4.36 -18.42
N PRO A 131 -21.53 4.82 -19.48
CA PRO A 131 -21.57 4.10 -20.75
C PRO A 131 -20.18 3.76 -21.34
N PRO A 132 -19.16 4.64 -21.29
CA PRO A 132 -17.81 4.29 -21.73
C PRO A 132 -17.17 3.18 -20.90
N GLU A 133 -17.33 3.21 -19.57
CA GLU A 133 -16.80 2.16 -18.69
C GLU A 133 -17.51 0.81 -18.94
N ALA A 134 -18.84 0.83 -19.10
CA ALA A 134 -19.62 -0.37 -19.41
C ALA A 134 -19.15 -1.01 -20.72
N MET A 135 -18.97 -0.20 -21.76
CA MET A 135 -18.47 -0.66 -23.05
C MET A 135 -17.05 -1.25 -22.93
N TRP A 136 -16.16 -0.59 -22.20
CA TRP A 136 -14.80 -1.08 -21.93
C TRP A 136 -14.81 -2.45 -21.24
N ARG A 137 -15.71 -2.64 -20.27
CA ARG A 137 -15.88 -3.91 -19.55
C ARG A 137 -16.49 -5.00 -20.42
N ILE A 138 -17.53 -4.70 -21.20
CA ILE A 138 -18.18 -5.65 -22.11
C ILE A 138 -17.17 -6.20 -23.13
N PHE A 139 -16.30 -5.34 -23.66
CA PHE A 139 -15.26 -5.75 -24.59
C PHE A 139 -14.01 -6.34 -23.91
N GLY A 140 -13.97 -6.41 -22.57
CA GLY A 140 -12.84 -6.98 -21.83
C GLY A 140 -11.54 -6.18 -21.97
N PHE A 141 -11.61 -4.89 -22.28
CA PHE A 141 -10.42 -4.05 -22.42
C PHE A 141 -9.80 -3.78 -21.05
N PRO A 142 -8.45 -3.74 -20.95
CA PRO A 142 -7.77 -3.39 -19.71
C PRO A 142 -8.12 -1.96 -19.30
N LEU A 143 -8.66 -1.80 -18.10
CA LEU A 143 -9.01 -0.48 -17.52
C LEU A 143 -7.78 0.23 -16.97
N CYS A 144 -6.83 -0.53 -16.45
CA CYS A 144 -5.56 -0.03 -15.94
C CYS A 144 -4.46 -1.06 -16.19
N ALA A 145 -3.24 -0.57 -16.34
CA ALA A 145 -2.04 -1.38 -16.40
C ALA A 145 -0.95 -0.67 -15.59
N ASN A 146 -0.14 -1.46 -14.89
CA ASN A 146 1.07 -0.97 -14.26
C ASN A 146 2.25 -1.38 -15.15
N ASP A 147 3.11 -0.42 -15.48
CA ASP A 147 4.38 -0.69 -16.15
C ASP A 147 5.53 -0.14 -15.28
N PRO A 148 6.42 -1.01 -14.76
CA PRO A 148 6.39 -2.47 -14.90
C PRO A 148 5.23 -3.13 -14.11
N PRO A 149 4.79 -4.34 -14.50
CA PRO A 149 3.75 -5.06 -13.77
C PRO A 149 4.20 -5.39 -12.35
N VAL A 150 3.25 -5.42 -11.41
CA VAL A 150 3.49 -5.77 -10.01
C VAL A 150 2.85 -7.12 -9.70
N LEU A 151 3.62 -8.07 -9.19
CA LEU A 151 3.15 -9.36 -8.69
C LEU A 151 3.06 -9.32 -7.17
N GLN A 152 1.85 -9.51 -6.64
CA GLN A 152 1.66 -9.67 -5.21
C GLN A 152 2.16 -11.06 -4.79
N LEU A 153 3.07 -11.09 -3.82
CA LEU A 153 3.70 -12.30 -3.30
C LEU A 153 3.03 -12.68 -1.98
N PRO A 154 2.34 -13.85 -1.93
CA PRO A 154 1.70 -14.33 -0.72
C PRO A 154 2.69 -14.50 0.45
N LEU A 155 2.22 -14.16 1.63
CA LEU A 155 2.96 -14.30 2.88
C LEU A 155 2.11 -15.13 3.85
N HIS A 156 2.66 -16.24 4.32
CA HIS A 156 1.98 -17.14 5.25
C HIS A 156 3.02 -17.90 6.08
N LEU A 157 2.63 -18.32 7.28
CA LEU A 157 3.41 -19.21 8.13
C LEU A 157 3.42 -20.65 7.56
N PRO A 158 4.27 -21.54 8.09
CA PRO A 158 4.28 -22.95 7.70
C PRO A 158 2.87 -23.56 7.75
N ASN A 159 2.45 -24.23 6.67
CA ASN A 159 1.14 -24.87 6.52
C ASN A 159 -0.10 -23.95 6.64
N MET A 160 0.08 -22.62 6.61
CA MET A 160 -1.02 -21.64 6.69
C MET A 160 -1.32 -20.93 5.36
N HIS A 161 -0.91 -21.50 4.22
CA HIS A 161 -1.27 -20.95 2.91
C HIS A 161 -2.71 -21.28 2.54
N ARG A 162 -3.33 -20.37 1.80
CA ARG A 162 -4.69 -20.55 1.29
C ARG A 162 -4.71 -21.55 0.12
N VAL A 163 -5.61 -22.51 0.19
CA VAL A 163 -5.90 -23.47 -0.88
C VAL A 163 -7.33 -23.25 -1.36
N ALA A 164 -7.51 -23.04 -2.67
CA ALA A 164 -8.83 -23.04 -3.28
C ALA A 164 -9.17 -24.46 -3.72
N PHE A 165 -10.35 -24.93 -3.35
CA PHE A 165 -10.87 -26.26 -3.69
C PHE A 165 -12.35 -26.18 -4.01
N ASN A 166 -12.88 -27.22 -4.66
CA ASN A 166 -14.31 -27.31 -4.95
C ASN A 166 -15.06 -27.76 -3.69
N GLU A 167 -16.22 -27.20 -3.41
CA GLU A 167 -17.06 -27.54 -2.26
C GLU A 167 -17.41 -29.04 -2.19
N GLN A 168 -17.61 -29.68 -3.35
CA GLN A 168 -17.89 -31.13 -3.39
C GLN A 168 -16.62 -32.01 -3.31
N ALA A 169 -15.42 -31.42 -3.25
CA ALA A 169 -14.19 -32.19 -3.14
C ALA A 169 -13.98 -32.70 -1.72
N HIS A 170 -13.52 -33.93 -1.60
CA HIS A 170 -13.20 -34.51 -0.29
C HIS A 170 -11.93 -33.87 0.28
N LEU A 171 -11.99 -33.38 1.52
CA LEU A 171 -10.91 -32.59 2.13
C LEU A 171 -9.59 -33.38 2.26
N THR A 172 -9.65 -34.69 2.49
CA THR A 172 -8.44 -35.53 2.57
C THR A 172 -7.66 -35.52 1.26
N ASP A 173 -8.36 -35.53 0.13
CA ASP A 173 -7.76 -35.59 -1.20
C ASP A 173 -7.18 -34.23 -1.58
N VAL A 174 -7.86 -33.16 -1.14
CA VAL A 174 -7.36 -31.79 -1.27
C VAL A 174 -6.05 -31.63 -0.49
N VAL A 175 -5.99 -32.08 0.76
CA VAL A 175 -4.78 -31.97 1.60
C VAL A 175 -3.66 -32.88 1.07
N ALA A 176 -3.98 -34.09 0.60
CA ALA A 176 -3.01 -35.00 0.01
C ALA A 176 -2.49 -34.54 -1.36
N SER A 177 -3.14 -33.56 -1.99
CA SER A 177 -2.73 -33.06 -3.30
C SER A 177 -1.38 -32.34 -3.24
N GLU A 178 -0.42 -32.80 -4.03
CA GLU A 178 0.88 -32.12 -4.20
C GLU A 178 0.72 -30.68 -4.73
N LYS A 179 -0.35 -30.38 -5.46
CA LYS A 179 -0.64 -29.00 -5.90
C LYS A 179 -1.14 -28.15 -4.75
N ALA A 180 -1.85 -28.71 -3.77
CA ALA A 180 -2.36 -27.95 -2.63
C ALA A 180 -1.24 -27.50 -1.71
N SER A 181 -0.18 -28.29 -1.53
CA SER A 181 0.99 -27.93 -0.69
C SER A 181 1.87 -26.83 -1.28
N LYS A 182 1.78 -26.57 -2.59
CA LYS A 182 2.61 -25.57 -3.29
C LYS A 182 2.03 -24.17 -3.24
N SER A 183 2.85 -23.24 -2.76
CA SER A 183 2.64 -21.78 -2.83
C SER A 183 3.83 -21.10 -3.53
N MET A 184 3.69 -19.81 -3.85
CA MET A 184 4.81 -19.03 -4.40
C MET A 184 6.01 -18.97 -3.44
N LEU A 185 5.75 -18.97 -2.13
CA LEU A 185 6.79 -18.91 -1.09
C LEU A 185 7.49 -20.25 -0.91
N THR A 186 6.74 -21.36 -0.86
CA THR A 186 7.36 -22.71 -0.76
C THR A 186 8.16 -23.05 -2.01
N GLU A 187 7.68 -22.63 -3.18
CA GLU A 187 8.40 -22.84 -4.43
C GLU A 187 9.58 -21.89 -4.61
N TYR A 188 9.60 -20.73 -3.93
CA TYR A 188 10.80 -19.88 -3.86
C TYR A 188 11.93 -20.62 -3.14
N PHE A 189 11.62 -21.23 -2.00
CA PHE A 189 12.57 -22.07 -1.26
C PHE A 189 13.08 -23.24 -2.11
N LYS A 190 12.17 -23.94 -2.81
CA LYS A 190 12.53 -25.02 -3.72
C LYS A 190 13.39 -24.55 -4.90
N ALA A 191 13.12 -23.37 -5.45
CA ALA A 191 13.94 -22.78 -6.50
C ALA A 191 15.37 -22.48 -6.00
N ASN A 192 15.52 -21.99 -4.77
CA ASN A 192 16.83 -21.76 -4.14
C ASN A 192 17.60 -23.08 -3.86
N GLN A 193 16.90 -24.20 -3.63
CA GLN A 193 17.52 -25.52 -3.56
C GLN A 193 18.09 -25.94 -4.91
N ASN A 194 17.28 -25.79 -5.98
CA ASN A 194 17.62 -26.26 -7.32
C ASN A 194 18.62 -25.37 -8.06
N HIS A 195 18.63 -24.07 -7.77
CA HIS A 195 19.42 -23.07 -8.48
C HIS A 195 20.31 -22.30 -7.49
N PRO A 196 21.60 -22.69 -7.32
CA PRO A 196 22.50 -22.01 -6.40
C PRO A 196 22.65 -20.51 -6.67
N TRP A 197 22.60 -20.09 -7.93
CA TRP A 197 22.69 -18.68 -8.31
C TRP A 197 21.47 -17.86 -7.88
N ALA A 198 20.30 -18.50 -7.73
CA ALA A 198 19.08 -17.84 -7.28
C ALA A 198 19.13 -17.44 -5.79
N ARG A 199 20.10 -18.00 -5.04
CA ARG A 199 20.29 -17.70 -3.62
C ARG A 199 20.70 -16.26 -3.34
N ASN A 200 21.14 -15.53 -4.35
CA ASN A 200 21.44 -14.09 -4.25
C ASN A 200 20.21 -13.19 -4.46
N ILE A 201 19.01 -13.76 -4.57
CA ILE A 201 17.78 -13.03 -4.90
C ILE A 201 16.82 -13.07 -3.71
N LEU A 202 16.43 -11.88 -3.26
CA LEU A 202 15.40 -11.71 -2.23
C LEU A 202 14.04 -12.15 -2.75
N TYR A 203 13.15 -12.58 -1.84
CA TYR A 203 11.82 -13.03 -2.24
C TYR A 203 11.04 -11.93 -2.98
N LYS A 204 11.13 -10.66 -2.51
CA LYS A 204 10.49 -9.51 -3.17
C LYS A 204 10.99 -9.23 -4.60
N ASP A 205 12.23 -9.59 -4.89
CA ASP A 205 12.88 -9.34 -6.18
C ASP A 205 12.80 -10.54 -7.13
N PHE A 206 12.32 -11.69 -6.62
CA PHE A 206 12.21 -12.93 -7.37
C PHE A 206 11.41 -12.81 -8.67
N PRO A 207 10.27 -12.09 -8.72
CA PRO A 207 9.52 -11.88 -9.96
C PRO A 207 10.31 -11.14 -11.05
N GLY A 208 11.36 -10.40 -10.68
CA GLY A 208 12.23 -9.73 -11.63
C GLY A 208 13.10 -10.68 -12.45
N ARG A 209 13.36 -11.89 -11.94
CA ARG A 209 14.20 -12.93 -12.59
C ARG A 209 13.45 -14.23 -12.88
N PHE A 210 12.31 -14.44 -12.25
CA PHE A 210 11.47 -15.63 -12.44
C PHE A 210 10.03 -15.25 -12.78
N THR A 211 9.37 -16.15 -13.48
CA THR A 211 7.96 -16.08 -13.86
C THR A 211 7.20 -17.22 -13.18
N TRP A 212 6.15 -16.88 -12.44
CA TRP A 212 5.30 -17.87 -11.78
C TRP A 212 4.42 -18.63 -12.78
N GLN A 213 4.54 -19.95 -12.80
CA GLN A 213 3.76 -20.83 -13.66
C GLN A 213 2.56 -21.38 -12.90
N LYS A 214 1.41 -20.68 -12.97
CA LYS A 214 0.20 -21.01 -12.18
C LYS A 214 -0.29 -22.45 -12.33
N GLY A 215 -0.29 -23.01 -13.54
CA GLY A 215 -0.85 -24.34 -13.80
C GLY A 215 -0.07 -25.50 -13.16
N LYS A 216 1.27 -25.41 -13.17
CA LYS A 216 2.17 -26.41 -12.57
C LYS A 216 2.70 -26.01 -11.19
N LYS A 217 2.44 -24.77 -10.75
CA LYS A 217 2.90 -24.14 -9.51
C LYS A 217 4.42 -24.27 -9.30
N TYR A 218 5.19 -23.59 -10.13
CA TYR A 218 6.65 -23.48 -9.97
C TYR A 218 7.17 -22.16 -10.54
N TRP A 219 8.40 -21.81 -10.20
CA TRP A 219 9.11 -20.66 -10.76
C TRP A 219 9.95 -21.07 -11.96
N LYS A 220 9.71 -20.45 -13.11
CA LYS A 220 10.54 -20.61 -14.32
C LYS A 220 11.42 -19.39 -14.49
N GLU A 221 12.67 -19.56 -14.89
CA GLU A 221 13.53 -18.44 -15.27
C GLU A 221 12.84 -17.54 -16.30
N ARG A 222 12.94 -16.24 -16.07
CA ARG A 222 12.30 -15.23 -16.89
C ARG A 222 13.19 -14.90 -18.09
N VAL A 223 12.57 -14.91 -19.27
CA VAL A 223 13.25 -14.58 -20.53
C VAL A 223 12.99 -13.12 -20.93
N GLU A 224 11.78 -12.61 -20.68
CA GLU A 224 11.37 -11.28 -21.13
C GLU A 224 10.61 -10.50 -20.05
N ARG A 225 10.69 -9.16 -20.14
CA ARG A 225 9.95 -8.14 -19.38
C ARG A 225 10.10 -8.23 -17.86
N TYR A 226 10.67 -7.19 -17.26
CA TYR A 226 10.81 -7.08 -15.81
C TYR A 226 9.45 -6.99 -15.10
N GLN A 227 9.37 -7.57 -13.91
CA GLN A 227 8.19 -7.53 -13.04
C GLN A 227 8.63 -7.26 -11.60
N ILE A 228 7.93 -6.35 -10.92
CA ILE A 228 8.20 -6.03 -9.52
C ILE A 228 7.43 -7.01 -8.64
N GLY A 229 8.09 -7.62 -7.66
CA GLY A 229 7.40 -8.36 -6.60
C GLY A 229 7.03 -7.45 -5.44
N ARG A 230 5.85 -7.67 -4.86
CA ARG A 230 5.40 -6.98 -3.65
C ARG A 230 4.86 -7.98 -2.65
N ILE A 231 5.60 -8.21 -1.57
CA ILE A 231 5.16 -9.05 -0.45
C ILE A 231 3.91 -8.41 0.17
N VAL A 232 2.90 -9.23 0.47
CA VAL A 232 1.70 -8.79 1.19
C VAL A 232 2.12 -8.19 2.53
N SER A 233 1.66 -6.97 2.83
CA SER A 233 1.95 -6.30 4.09
C SER A 233 1.45 -7.13 5.27
N ALA A 234 2.24 -7.15 6.34
CA ALA A 234 1.86 -7.66 7.65
C ALA A 234 1.95 -6.52 8.66
N ASN A 235 0.94 -6.40 9.52
CA ASN A 235 0.96 -5.47 10.65
C ASN A 235 1.80 -6.09 11.78
N PRO A 236 2.59 -5.31 12.55
CA PRO A 236 3.26 -5.79 13.75
C PRO A 236 2.37 -6.62 14.71
N SER A 237 1.07 -6.28 14.82
CA SER A 237 0.10 -7.03 15.63
C SER A 237 -0.15 -8.47 15.15
N GLU A 238 0.28 -8.83 13.93
CA GLU A 238 0.17 -10.18 13.37
C GLU A 238 1.35 -11.09 13.78
N GLY A 239 2.23 -10.62 14.68
CA GLY A 239 3.26 -11.42 15.34
C GLY A 239 4.23 -12.09 14.35
N GLU A 240 4.35 -13.41 14.44
CA GLU A 240 5.27 -14.22 13.61
C GLU A 240 5.13 -13.96 12.10
N ARG A 241 3.93 -13.62 11.61
CA ARG A 241 3.75 -13.28 10.18
C ARG A 241 4.47 -11.98 9.81
N TYR A 242 4.51 -11.01 10.71
CA TYR A 242 5.25 -9.77 10.53
C TYR A 242 6.76 -10.02 10.48
N TYR A 243 7.30 -10.78 11.44
CA TYR A 243 8.72 -11.09 11.48
C TYR A 243 9.18 -11.91 10.28
N LEU A 244 8.35 -12.85 9.81
CA LEU A 244 8.58 -13.55 8.54
C LEU A 244 8.63 -12.58 7.35
N CYS A 245 7.76 -11.56 7.32
CA CYS A 245 7.80 -10.51 6.28
C CYS A 245 9.15 -9.78 6.30
N VAL A 246 9.63 -9.39 7.49
CA VAL A 246 10.92 -8.72 7.67
C VAL A 246 12.04 -9.61 7.12
N LEU A 247 12.12 -10.87 7.57
CA LEU A 247 13.14 -11.80 7.08
C LEU A 247 13.11 -11.94 5.55
N LEU A 248 11.94 -12.13 4.93
CA LEU A 248 11.83 -12.29 3.47
C LEU A 248 12.16 -11.01 2.67
N ASN A 249 12.14 -9.84 3.31
CA ASN A 249 12.52 -8.57 2.69
C ASN A 249 14.03 -8.32 2.70
N HIS A 250 14.77 -8.98 3.59
CA HIS A 250 16.17 -8.68 3.91
C HIS A 250 17.13 -9.87 3.75
N VAL A 251 16.64 -11.10 3.87
CA VAL A 251 17.44 -12.33 3.81
C VAL A 251 17.16 -13.06 2.49
N ALA A 252 18.23 -13.30 1.72
CA ALA A 252 18.16 -14.03 0.46
C ALA A 252 18.58 -15.50 0.63
N GLY A 253 18.16 -16.33 -0.32
CA GLY A 253 18.74 -17.65 -0.56
C GLY A 253 18.38 -18.76 0.40
N LYS A 254 17.45 -18.50 1.31
CA LYS A 254 16.91 -19.51 2.21
C LYS A 254 16.15 -20.58 1.43
N THR A 255 16.33 -21.83 1.84
CA THR A 255 15.88 -23.04 1.15
C THR A 255 14.72 -23.75 1.85
N SER A 256 14.31 -23.27 3.03
CA SER A 256 13.13 -23.72 3.77
C SER A 256 12.77 -22.68 4.85
N TYR A 257 11.67 -22.89 5.57
CA TYR A 257 11.35 -22.11 6.77
C TYR A 257 12.38 -22.32 7.88
N GLU A 258 12.86 -23.56 8.07
CA GLU A 258 13.87 -23.89 9.07
C GLU A 258 15.22 -23.23 8.76
N ASP A 259 15.61 -23.19 7.48
CA ASP A 259 16.80 -22.46 7.04
C ASP A 259 16.62 -20.96 7.30
N LEU A 260 15.42 -20.41 7.07
CA LEU A 260 15.11 -19.01 7.39
C LEU A 260 15.21 -18.70 8.90
N LEU A 261 14.93 -19.68 9.76
CA LEU A 261 15.11 -19.61 11.22
C LEU A 261 16.56 -19.86 11.67
N THR A 262 17.41 -20.37 10.78
CA THR A 262 18.81 -20.68 11.10
C THR A 262 19.68 -19.45 10.86
N VAL A 263 20.25 -18.93 11.94
CA VAL A 263 21.15 -17.77 11.94
C VAL A 263 22.48 -18.21 12.56
N ASP A 264 23.59 -17.98 11.87
CA ASP A 264 24.95 -18.39 12.28
C ASP A 264 25.08 -19.87 12.69
N GLY A 265 24.38 -20.75 11.97
CA GLY A 265 24.39 -22.19 12.23
C GLY A 265 23.54 -22.64 13.42
N ARG A 266 22.82 -21.72 14.09
CA ARG A 266 21.91 -22.04 15.21
C ARG A 266 20.46 -21.81 14.80
N LEU A 267 19.64 -22.84 15.00
CA LEU A 267 18.19 -22.76 14.78
C LEU A 267 17.55 -21.90 15.88
N CYS A 268 16.83 -20.85 15.48
CA CYS A 268 16.03 -20.01 16.37
C CYS A 268 14.63 -20.61 16.58
N GLY A 269 14.02 -20.33 17.73
CA GLY A 269 12.68 -20.82 18.09
C GLY A 269 11.54 -20.07 17.41
N SER A 270 11.78 -18.85 16.92
CA SER A 270 10.79 -18.00 16.27
C SER A 270 11.40 -17.14 15.16
N PHE A 271 10.55 -16.65 14.25
CA PHE A 271 10.98 -15.69 13.22
C PHE A 271 11.39 -14.36 13.83
N ARG A 272 10.79 -13.99 14.97
CA ARG A 272 11.22 -12.85 15.77
C ARG A 272 12.67 -12.98 16.21
N GLU A 273 13.00 -14.09 16.89
CA GLU A 273 14.35 -14.32 17.41
C GLU A 273 15.38 -14.35 16.27
N ALA A 274 15.03 -14.96 15.13
CA ALA A 274 15.89 -14.96 13.96
C ALA A 274 16.13 -13.53 13.40
N ALA A 275 15.09 -12.69 13.36
CA ALA A 275 15.19 -11.30 12.91
C ALA A 275 16.00 -10.43 13.88
N GLU A 276 15.84 -10.63 15.19
CA GLU A 276 16.62 -9.97 16.25
C GLU A 276 18.10 -10.32 16.15
N ARG A 277 18.44 -11.62 16.01
CA ARG A 277 19.85 -12.05 15.86
C ARG A 277 20.52 -11.52 14.60
N LEU A 278 19.76 -11.33 13.52
CA LEU A 278 20.24 -10.71 12.29
C LEU A 278 20.33 -9.17 12.39
N GLY A 279 19.91 -8.58 13.51
CA GLY A 279 19.87 -7.12 13.71
C GLY A 279 18.88 -6.40 12.79
N LEU A 280 17.85 -7.12 12.29
CA LEU A 280 16.83 -6.55 11.40
C LEU A 280 15.73 -5.82 12.17
N ILE A 281 15.55 -6.20 13.43
CA ILE A 281 14.69 -5.54 14.41
C ILE A 281 15.52 -5.35 15.67
N GLU A 282 15.32 -4.22 16.35
CA GLU A 282 15.89 -4.03 17.67
C GLU A 282 15.22 -5.03 18.61
N ALA A 283 16.03 -5.76 19.38
CA ALA A 283 15.51 -6.49 20.52
C ALA A 283 14.90 -5.44 21.44
N ASP A 284 13.62 -5.57 21.75
CA ASP A 284 12.93 -4.64 22.64
C ASP A 284 13.33 -4.95 24.09
N ASN A 285 14.63 -4.86 24.38
CA ASN A 285 15.24 -5.05 25.68
C ASN A 285 15.16 -3.78 26.52
N THR A 286 14.62 -2.69 25.98
CA THR A 286 14.46 -1.41 26.71
C THR A 286 13.72 -1.58 28.03
N LEU A 287 12.74 -2.49 28.07
CA LEU A 287 11.95 -2.82 29.26
C LEU A 287 12.74 -3.69 30.25
N ASP A 288 13.58 -4.58 29.74
CA ASP A 288 14.50 -5.41 30.53
C ASP A 288 15.63 -4.58 31.14
N ASP A 289 16.24 -3.71 30.35
CA ASP A 289 17.26 -2.75 30.78
C ASP A 289 16.68 -1.80 31.83
N CYS A 290 15.45 -1.31 31.64
CA CYS A 290 14.76 -0.45 32.60
C CYS A 290 14.54 -1.15 33.96
N LEU A 291 14.12 -2.41 33.95
CA LEU A 291 13.96 -3.19 35.17
C LEU A 291 15.31 -3.53 35.81
N THR A 292 16.31 -3.92 35.01
CA THR A 292 17.68 -4.20 35.47
C THR A 292 18.33 -2.95 36.12
N GLU A 293 18.07 -1.76 35.57
CA GLU A 293 18.54 -0.51 36.17
C GLU A 293 17.80 -0.21 37.48
N ALA A 294 16.46 -0.39 37.50
CA ALA A 294 15.66 -0.17 38.69
C ALA A 294 16.01 -1.14 39.83
N GLU A 295 16.38 -2.38 39.54
CA GLU A 295 16.84 -3.36 40.52
C GLU A 295 18.02 -2.88 41.37
N GLN A 296 18.86 -1.98 40.84
CA GLN A 296 20.04 -1.50 41.55
C GLN A 296 19.73 -0.52 42.69
N TRP A 297 18.55 0.12 42.67
CA TRP A 297 18.23 1.22 43.59
C TRP A 297 16.78 1.28 44.07
N ALA A 298 15.84 0.60 43.41
CA ALA A 298 14.43 0.63 43.74
C ALA A 298 14.07 -0.47 44.74
N MET A 299 13.22 -0.14 45.72
CA MET A 299 12.65 -1.14 46.63
C MET A 299 11.74 -2.11 45.85
N PRO A 300 11.62 -3.40 46.23
CA PRO A 300 10.81 -4.41 45.56
C PRO A 300 9.35 -3.99 45.34
N CYS A 301 8.75 -3.23 46.28
CA CYS A 301 7.39 -2.70 46.10
C CYS A 301 7.28 -1.71 44.93
N SER A 302 8.31 -0.89 44.70
CA SER A 302 8.41 0.04 43.58
C SER A 302 8.73 -0.68 42.28
N LEU A 303 9.57 -1.72 42.34
CA LEU A 303 9.89 -2.58 41.21
C LEU A 303 8.66 -3.34 40.69
N ARG A 304 7.85 -3.92 41.58
CA ARG A 304 6.55 -4.53 41.24
C ARG A 304 5.60 -3.53 40.57
N ARG A 305 5.57 -2.28 41.04
CA ARG A 305 4.74 -1.22 40.45
C ARG A 305 5.24 -0.78 39.07
N LEU A 306 6.55 -0.71 38.88
CA LEU A 306 7.17 -0.44 37.59
C LEU A 306 6.85 -1.56 36.60
N PHE A 307 6.99 -2.82 37.00
CA PHE A 307 6.62 -3.97 36.18
C PHE A 307 5.14 -3.91 35.75
N ALA A 308 4.22 -3.63 36.68
CA ALA A 308 2.80 -3.45 36.34
C ALA A 308 2.57 -2.28 35.35
N THR A 309 3.32 -1.18 35.49
CA THR A 309 3.25 -0.03 34.56
C THR A 309 3.71 -0.43 33.17
N ILE A 310 4.79 -1.20 33.06
CA ILE A 310 5.31 -1.74 31.80
C ILE A 310 4.27 -2.63 31.11
N LEU A 311 3.61 -3.52 31.85
CA LEU A 311 2.56 -4.39 31.29
C LEU A 311 1.38 -3.59 30.71
N VAL A 312 0.99 -2.50 31.37
CA VAL A 312 -0.19 -1.70 30.97
C VAL A 312 0.12 -0.74 29.83
N HIS A 313 1.32 -0.17 29.79
CA HIS A 313 1.63 0.97 28.90
C HIS A 313 2.63 0.66 27.79
N CYS A 314 3.44 -0.40 27.92
CA CYS A 314 4.53 -0.67 27.00
C CYS A 314 4.32 -1.93 26.15
N GLU A 315 3.23 -2.69 26.36
CA GLU A 315 2.89 -3.91 25.62
C GLU A 315 4.10 -4.84 25.34
N PRO A 316 4.83 -5.30 26.39
CA PRO A 316 6.04 -6.10 26.23
C PRO A 316 5.80 -7.36 25.40
N GLY A 317 6.64 -7.58 24.41
CA GLY A 317 6.48 -8.71 23.50
C GLY A 317 6.76 -10.10 24.10
N ASP A 318 7.51 -10.20 25.22
CA ASP A 318 7.69 -11.43 25.99
C ASP A 318 7.50 -11.16 27.49
N VAL A 319 6.24 -11.14 27.91
CA VAL A 319 5.85 -10.93 29.31
C VAL A 319 6.46 -11.98 30.24
N ARG A 320 6.50 -13.25 29.79
CA ARG A 320 6.93 -14.36 30.66
C ARG A 320 8.44 -14.34 30.85
N GLY A 321 9.21 -14.15 29.78
CA GLY A 321 10.66 -14.00 29.89
C GLY A 321 11.08 -12.76 30.67
N LEU A 322 10.32 -11.67 30.60
CA LEU A 322 10.55 -10.48 31.44
C LEU A 322 10.25 -10.78 32.93
N TRP A 323 9.15 -11.47 33.23
CA TRP A 323 8.83 -11.91 34.59
C TRP A 323 9.91 -12.84 35.17
N ASP A 324 10.27 -13.88 34.44
CA ASP A 324 11.21 -14.91 34.93
C ASP A 324 12.61 -14.32 35.19
N ARG A 325 13.03 -13.28 34.46
CA ARG A 325 14.31 -12.56 34.69
C ARG A 325 14.32 -11.70 35.94
N HIS A 326 13.21 -11.02 36.24
CA HIS A 326 13.12 -10.04 37.32
C HIS A 326 12.32 -10.54 38.54
N PHE A 327 11.94 -11.82 38.56
CA PHE A 327 11.09 -12.39 39.61
C PHE A 327 11.72 -12.30 40.99
N GLU A 328 12.98 -12.71 41.13
CA GLU A 328 13.70 -12.75 42.41
C GLU A 328 13.72 -11.35 43.08
N PRO A 329 14.22 -10.27 42.43
CA PRO A 329 14.20 -8.92 43.01
C PRO A 329 12.80 -8.36 43.28
N MET A 330 11.78 -8.82 42.53
CA MET A 330 10.39 -8.46 42.79
C MET A 330 9.75 -9.27 43.92
N SER A 331 10.32 -10.40 44.31
CA SER A 331 9.76 -11.33 45.29
C SER A 331 10.09 -10.96 46.73
N ASP A 332 11.10 -10.10 46.94
CA ASP A 332 11.49 -9.63 48.25
C ASP A 332 10.41 -8.79 48.94
N ASP A 333 10.36 -8.90 50.27
CA ASP A 333 9.41 -8.16 51.13
C ASP A 333 9.82 -6.69 51.32
N TYR A 334 11.13 -6.38 51.26
CA TYR A 334 11.71 -5.06 51.55
C TYR A 334 12.76 -4.61 50.55
#